data_AF-A0A8X6VHE4-F1
#
_entry.id   AF-A0A8X6VHE4-F1
#
_cell.length_a   1.000
_cell.length_b   1.000
_cell.length_c   1.000
_cell.angle_alpha   90.00
_cell.angle_beta   90.00
_cell.angle_gamma   90.00
#
_symmetry.space_group_name_H-M   'P 1'
#
loop_
_entity.id
_entity.type
_entity.pdbx_description
1 polymer ?
#
loop_
_entity_poly.entity_id
_entity_poly.type
_entity_poly.pdbx_seq_one_letter_code
_entity_poly.pdbx_strand_id
1 'polypeptide(L)'
;MDKITTPDLSGTNYFIWELKMKAALSLKRLDSLIINEKPGDLSLKDEIEWQSKNLDSISYIKLSLADEQALQFAEKDNAKVLWDKIRVTFIGQGED
;
A
#
# COMPACT_ATOMS: atom_id res chain seq x y z
N MET A 1 -11.64 -20.13 5.17
CA MET A 1 -11.23 -19.28 4.04
C MET A 1 -9.74 -19.45 3.88
N ASP A 2 -9.28 -19.82 2.68
CA ASP A 2 -7.85 -19.80 2.39
C ASP A 2 -7.29 -18.41 2.66
N LYS A 3 -6.16 -18.36 3.36
CA LYS A 3 -5.46 -17.10 3.62
C LYS A 3 -5.01 -16.57 2.27
N ILE A 4 -5.55 -15.43 1.84
CA ILE A 4 -5.01 -14.71 0.68
C ILE A 4 -3.60 -14.30 1.07
N THR A 5 -2.60 -14.94 0.47
CA THR A 5 -1.19 -14.64 0.70
C THR A 5 -0.67 -13.80 -0.46
N THR A 6 -0.22 -12.61 -0.14
CA THR A 6 0.66 -11.85 -1.03
C THR A 6 2.08 -12.39 -0.85
N PRO A 7 2.89 -12.50 -1.92
CA PRO A 7 4.30 -12.81 -1.77
C PRO A 7 4.95 -11.68 -0.95
N ASP A 8 6.06 -11.99 -0.28
CA ASP A 8 6.85 -10.93 0.34
C ASP A 8 7.59 -10.15 -0.76
N LEU A 9 7.47 -8.82 -0.75
CA LEU A 9 8.22 -7.95 -1.64
C LEU A 9 9.70 -8.05 -1.29
N SER A 10 10.46 -8.57 -2.24
CA SER A 10 11.91 -8.62 -2.22
C SER A 10 12.46 -7.88 -3.44
N GLY A 11 13.79 -7.79 -3.53
CA GLY A 11 14.52 -7.09 -4.60
C GLY A 11 14.04 -7.37 -6.03
N THR A 12 13.50 -8.55 -6.33
CA THR A 12 13.35 -9.05 -7.71
C THR A 12 11.91 -9.35 -8.15
N ASN A 13 10.93 -9.32 -7.23
CA ASN A 13 9.57 -9.78 -7.51
C ASN A 13 8.51 -8.66 -7.57
N TYR A 14 8.95 -7.40 -7.68
CA TYR A 14 8.10 -6.22 -7.60
C TYR A 14 6.81 -6.30 -8.44
N PHE A 15 6.88 -6.62 -9.73
CA PHE A 15 5.67 -6.64 -10.59
C PHE A 15 4.65 -7.72 -10.18
N ILE A 16 5.13 -8.87 -9.72
CA ILE A 16 4.26 -9.95 -9.23
C ILE A 16 3.64 -9.55 -7.89
N TRP A 17 4.44 -8.94 -7.01
CA TRP A 17 3.98 -8.39 -5.75
C TRP A 17 2.91 -7.32 -5.98
N GLU A 18 3.17 -6.38 -6.89
CA GLU A 18 2.29 -5.25 -7.21
C GLU A 18 0.91 -5.75 -7.67
N LEU A 19 0.89 -6.67 -8.64
CA LEU A 19 -0.33 -7.29 -9.15
C LEU A 19 -1.14 -7.96 -8.03
N LYS A 20 -0.49 -8.78 -7.20
CA LYS A 20 -1.16 -9.53 -6.14
C LYS A 20 -1.62 -8.63 -4.99
N MET A 21 -0.83 -7.61 -4.63
CA MET A 21 -1.19 -6.67 -3.59
C MET A 21 -2.38 -5.79 -4.01
N LYS A 22 -2.40 -5.30 -5.26
CA LYS A 22 -3.57 -4.61 -5.83
C LYS A 22 -4.83 -5.47 -5.75
N ALA A 23 -4.74 -6.75 -6.12
CA ALA A 23 -5.86 -7.68 -6.01
C ALA A 23 -6.30 -7.90 -4.55
N ALA A 24 -5.36 -8.07 -3.62
CA ALA A 24 -5.64 -8.24 -2.19
C ALA A 24 -6.35 -7.01 -1.59
N LEU A 25 -5.88 -5.81 -1.91
CA LEU A 25 -6.50 -4.55 -1.45
C LEU A 25 -7.88 -4.35 -2.07
N SER A 26 -8.08 -4.70 -3.35
CA SER A 26 -9.40 -4.62 -4.00
C SER A 26 -10.44 -5.54 -3.34
N LEU A 27 -10.05 -6.77 -2.99
CA LEU A 27 -10.92 -7.69 -2.22
C LEU A 27 -11.32 -7.13 -0.84
N LYS A 28 -10.49 -6.25 -0.27
CA LYS A 28 -10.74 -5.54 0.99
C LYS A 28 -11.42 -4.18 0.80
N ARG A 29 -11.66 -3.75 -0.45
CA ARG A 29 -12.15 -2.39 -0.81
C ARG A 29 -11.22 -1.27 -0.31
N LEU A 30 -9.92 -1.52 -0.41
CA LEU A 30 -8.84 -0.62 0.02
C LEU A 30 -7.97 -0.11 -1.14
N ASP A 31 -8.22 -0.57 -2.36
CA ASP A 31 -7.44 -0.24 -3.56
C ASP A 31 -7.48 1.25 -3.91
N SER A 32 -8.56 1.96 -3.59
CA SER A 32 -8.64 3.40 -3.81
C SER A 32 -7.63 4.21 -2.99
N LEU A 33 -7.18 3.69 -1.84
CA LEU A 33 -6.25 4.36 -0.93
C LEU A 33 -4.80 4.38 -1.46
N ILE A 34 -4.47 3.52 -2.42
CA ILE A 34 -3.15 3.52 -3.09
C ILE A 34 -3.18 4.19 -4.47
N ILE A 35 -4.36 4.61 -4.94
CA ILE A 35 -4.57 5.26 -6.23
C ILE A 35 -4.79 6.76 -6.04
N ASN A 36 -5.68 7.12 -5.11
CA ASN A 36 -6.14 8.49 -4.95
C ASN A 36 -5.43 9.19 -3.79
N GLU A 37 -5.26 10.49 -3.92
CA GLU A 37 -4.86 11.34 -2.80
C GLU A 37 -5.97 11.40 -1.74
N LYS A 38 -5.58 11.77 -0.51
CA LYS A 38 -6.55 12.04 0.55
C LYS A 38 -7.49 13.17 0.10
N PRO A 39 -8.83 13.00 0.17
CA PRO A 39 -9.77 14.08 -0.10
C PRO A 39 -9.60 15.23 0.91
N GLY A 40 -9.70 16.48 0.44
CA GLY A 40 -9.51 17.67 1.29
C GLY A 40 -10.69 17.98 2.20
N ASP A 41 -11.92 17.84 1.71
CA ASP A 41 -13.15 18.25 2.41
C ASP A 41 -13.97 17.04 2.87
N LEU A 42 -13.51 16.39 3.94
CA LEU A 42 -14.24 15.28 4.57
C LEU A 42 -15.02 15.74 5.80
N SER A 43 -16.20 15.14 6.00
CA SER A 43 -16.86 15.24 7.32
C SER A 43 -16.01 14.52 8.38
N LEU A 44 -16.20 14.85 9.67
CA LEU A 44 -15.48 14.16 10.75
C LEU A 44 -15.66 12.63 10.70
N LYS A 45 -16.86 12.17 10.34
CA LYS A 45 -17.15 10.74 10.22
C LYS A 45 -16.34 10.12 9.07
N ASP A 46 -16.34 10.76 7.92
CA ASP A 46 -15.63 10.26 6.73
C ASP A 46 -14.11 10.34 6.91
N GLU A 47 -13.62 11.34 7.64
CA GLU A 47 -12.21 11.47 8.03
C GLU A 47 -11.76 10.29 8.90
N ILE A 48 -12.54 9.93 9.92
CA ILE A 48 -12.25 8.77 10.79
C ILE A 48 -12.26 7.46 9.97
N GLU A 49 -13.27 7.30 9.11
CA GLU A 49 -13.36 6.12 8.24
C GLU A 49 -12.17 6.04 7.28
N TRP A 50 -11.80 7.15 6.65
CA TRP A 50 -10.67 7.24 5.75
C TRP A 50 -9.36 6.91 6.48
N GLN A 51 -9.13 7.47 7.67
CA GLN A 51 -7.95 7.18 8.48
C GLN A 51 -7.85 5.68 8.83
N SER A 52 -8.96 5.06 9.23
CA SER A 52 -8.99 3.62 9.50
C SER A 52 -8.62 2.80 8.26
N LYS A 53 -9.21 3.09 7.10
CA LYS A 53 -8.91 2.39 5.84
C LYS A 53 -7.48 2.62 5.37
N ASN A 54 -6.94 3.82 5.57
CA ASN A 54 -5.56 4.14 5.28
C ASN A 54 -4.60 3.30 6.15
N LEU A 55 -4.85 3.20 7.46
CA LEU A 55 -4.06 2.37 8.37
C LEU A 55 -4.15 0.87 8.02
N ASP A 56 -5.33 0.39 7.66
CA ASP A 56 -5.51 -1.00 7.20
C ASP A 56 -4.70 -1.27 5.92
N SER A 57 -4.75 -0.34 4.96
CA SER A 57 -4.00 -0.45 3.70
C SER A 57 -2.49 -0.49 3.95
N ILE A 58 -1.98 0.40 4.82
CA ILE A 58 -0.57 0.42 5.24
C ILE A 58 -0.19 -0.91 5.89
N SER A 59 -1.05 -1.45 6.75
CA SER A 59 -0.81 -2.71 7.44
C SER A 59 -0.73 -3.88 6.46
N TYR A 60 -1.64 -3.97 5.49
CA TYR A 60 -1.57 -5.01 4.44
C TYR A 60 -0.30 -4.89 3.61
N ILE A 61 0.08 -3.67 3.21
CA ILE A 61 1.33 -3.44 2.46
C ILE A 61 2.52 -3.89 3.31
N LYS A 62 2.67 -3.39 4.55
CA LYS A 62 3.81 -3.70 5.42
C LYS A 62 3.92 -5.19 5.77
N LEU A 63 2.80 -5.87 5.97
CA LEU A 63 2.77 -7.33 6.21
C LEU A 63 3.24 -8.16 5.01
N SER A 64 3.31 -7.56 3.82
CA SER A 64 3.79 -8.21 2.60
C SER A 64 5.20 -7.77 2.21
N LEU A 65 5.91 -7.05 3.09
CA LEU A 65 7.29 -6.65 2.85
C LEU A 65 8.23 -7.64 3.54
N ALA A 66 9.34 -7.97 2.88
CA ALA A 66 10.46 -8.59 3.60
C ALA A 66 11.03 -7.60 4.63
N ASP A 67 11.70 -8.12 5.65
CA ASP A 67 12.18 -7.34 6.81
C ASP A 67 12.98 -6.08 6.43
N GLU A 68 13.84 -6.18 5.41
CA GLU A 68 14.65 -5.06 4.92
C GLU A 68 13.77 -3.93 4.37
N GLN A 69 12.82 -4.26 3.50
CA GLN A 69 11.87 -3.28 2.94
C GLN A 69 10.92 -2.75 4.02
N ALA A 70 10.49 -3.58 4.96
CA ALA A 70 9.65 -3.16 6.08
C ALA A 70 10.37 -2.08 6.92
N LEU A 71 11.66 -2.26 7.19
CA LEU A 71 12.48 -1.26 7.87
C LEU A 71 12.64 0.02 7.03
N GLN A 72 12.90 -0.12 5.73
CA GLN A 72 13.05 1.01 4.80
C GLN A 72 11.81 1.92 4.75
N PHE A 73 10.61 1.34 4.90
CA PHE A 73 9.34 2.07 4.77
C PHE A 73 8.57 2.24 6.09
N ALA A 74 9.22 1.99 7.24
CA ALA A 74 8.58 1.97 8.55
C ALA A 74 7.82 3.26 8.90
N GLU A 75 8.40 4.43 8.58
CA GLU A 75 7.85 5.74 8.93
C GLU A 75 6.69 6.22 8.05
N LYS A 76 6.30 5.47 7.01
CA LYS A 76 5.19 5.89 6.14
C LYS A 76 3.84 5.62 6.81
N ASP A 77 3.03 6.67 6.88
CA ASP A 77 1.73 6.75 7.55
C ASP A 77 0.55 7.05 6.60
N ASN A 78 0.84 7.16 5.29
CA ASN A 78 -0.15 7.28 4.23
C ASN A 78 0.06 6.17 3.19
N ALA A 79 -1.00 5.46 2.84
CA ALA A 79 -0.98 4.30 1.96
C ALA A 79 -0.54 4.66 0.53
N LYS A 80 -1.03 5.78 -0.03
CA LYS A 80 -0.64 6.31 -1.34
C LYS A 80 0.84 6.69 -1.37
N VAL A 81 1.30 7.42 -0.36
CA VAL A 81 2.73 7.82 -0.24
C VAL A 81 3.63 6.59 -0.09
N LEU A 82 3.23 5.61 0.71
CA LEU A 82 3.93 4.34 0.87
C LEU A 82 4.02 3.60 -0.47
N TRP A 83 2.87 3.43 -1.14
CA TRP A 83 2.77 2.74 -2.43
C TRP A 83 3.67 3.38 -3.50
N ASP A 84 3.61 4.71 -3.62
CA ASP A 84 4.41 5.47 -4.58
C ASP A 84 5.90 5.35 -4.27
N LYS A 85 6.28 5.41 -2.99
CA LYS A 85 7.67 5.27 -2.60
C LYS A 85 8.21 3.88 -2.92
N ILE A 86 7.44 2.82 -2.69
CA ILE A 86 7.81 1.46 -3.09
C ILE A 86 7.99 1.41 -4.61
N ARG A 87 7.01 1.89 -5.38
CA ARG A 87 7.08 1.92 -6.84
C ARG A 87 8.33 2.64 -7.36
N VAL A 88 8.65 3.83 -6.83
CA VAL A 88 9.84 4.59 -7.21
C VAL A 88 11.14 3.85 -6.83
N THR A 89 11.18 3.15 -5.70
CA THR A 89 12.35 2.37 -5.28
C THR A 89 12.65 1.22 -6.25
N PHE A 90 11.64 0.55 -6.79
CA PHE A 90 11.82 -0.66 -7.60
C PHE A 90 11.81 -0.43 -9.12
N ILE A 91 11.08 0.59 -9.61
CA ILE A 91 11.04 0.94 -11.03
C ILE A 91 11.98 2.11 -11.36
N GLY A 92 12.41 2.87 -10.33
CA GLY A 92 13.04 4.18 -10.50
C GLY A 92 12.00 5.30 -10.56
N GLN A 93 12.48 6.55 -10.68
CA GLN A 93 11.63 7.62 -11.18
C GLN A 93 11.39 7.28 -12.66
N GLY A 94 10.20 6.79 -13.02
CA GLY A 94 9.79 6.90 -14.41
C GLY A 94 9.91 8.38 -14.78
N GLU A 95 10.63 8.67 -15.86
CA GLU A 95 10.80 10.03 -16.36
C GLU A 95 9.41 10.68 -16.52
N ASP A 96 9.16 11.73 -15.75
CA ASP A 96 8.23 12.82 -16.07
C ASP A 96 9.05 14.12 -16.07
#